data_AF-B7QML4-F1
#
_entry.id   AF-B7QML4-F1
#
_cell.length_a   1.000
_cell.length_b   1.000
_cell.length_c   1.000
_cell.angle_alpha   90.00
_cell.angle_beta   90.00
_cell.angle_gamma   90.00
#
_symmetry.space_group_name_H-M   'P 1'
#
loop_
_entity.id
_entity.type
_entity.pdbx_description
1 polymer ?
#
loop_
_entity_poly.entity_id
_entity_poly.type
_entity_poly.pdbx_seq_one_letter_code
_entity_poly.pdbx_strand_id
1 'polypeptide(L)'
;MTLDRLSWGYRRNARLRDFLSDYDLVRTLVETVSCGGNLLVTVGPTHDGRIPLLVEERLVTLGQWLTLHGDAVFGSRPWVAQNDSVSGNVCIDIKYLS
;
A
#
# COMPACT_ATOMS: atom_id res chain seq x y z
N MET A 1 0.32 1.24 8.61
CA MET A 1 1.05 2.28 7.87
C MET A 1 0.17 3.51 7.71
N THR A 2 0.75 4.71 7.77
CA THR A 2 0.05 5.98 7.61
C THR A 2 0.24 6.52 6.18
N LEU A 3 -0.79 7.17 5.63
CA LEU A 3 -0.67 7.87 4.34
C LEU A 3 0.21 9.12 4.45
N ASP A 4 0.18 9.78 5.60
CA ASP A 4 1.08 10.88 5.95
C ASP A 4 2.36 10.31 6.57
N ARG A 5 3.51 10.63 5.99
CA ARG A 5 4.84 10.17 6.46
C ARG A 5 5.21 10.75 7.83
N LEU A 6 4.55 11.82 8.26
CA LEU A 6 4.92 12.57 9.47
C LEU A 6 3.87 12.47 10.59
N SER A 7 2.70 11.85 10.36
CA SER A 7 1.66 11.77 11.38
C SER A 7 0.67 10.62 11.20
N TRP A 8 0.12 10.17 12.32
CA TRP A 8 -1.01 9.24 12.39
C TRP A 8 -2.37 9.95 12.34
N GLY A 9 -2.41 11.26 12.57
CA GLY A 9 -3.62 12.07 12.64
C GLY A 9 -3.73 13.09 11.50
N TYR A 10 -4.90 13.68 11.34
CA TYR A 10 -5.13 14.74 10.36
C TYR A 10 -4.32 16.00 10.71
N ARG A 11 -3.48 16.45 9.78
CA ARG A 11 -2.71 17.71 9.88
C ARG A 11 -3.19 18.70 8.83
N ARG A 12 -3.72 19.85 9.26
CA ARG A 12 -4.17 20.94 8.36
C ARG A 12 -3.05 21.52 7.49
N ASN A 13 -1.81 21.45 7.96
CA ASN A 13 -0.63 21.94 7.26
C ASN A 13 0.13 20.83 6.50
N ALA A 14 -0.45 19.62 6.39
CA ALA A 14 0.17 18.55 5.63
C ALA A 14 0.29 18.96 4.15
N ARG A 15 1.50 18.85 3.60
CA ARG A 15 1.75 19.13 2.19
C ARG A 15 1.61 17.84 1.40
N LEU A 16 1.23 17.93 0.13
CA LEU A 16 1.14 16.78 -0.79
C LEU A 16 2.38 15.88 -0.79
N ARG A 17 3.58 16.47 -0.68
CA ARG A 17 4.87 15.74 -0.60
C ARG A 17 5.06 14.90 0.68
N ASP A 18 4.34 15.23 1.74
CA ASP A 18 4.40 14.51 3.01
C ASP A 18 3.51 13.26 2.95
N PHE A 19 2.60 13.19 1.97
CA PHE A 19 1.82 12.00 1.69
C PHE A 19 2.59 11.04 0.78
N LEU A 20 2.30 9.75 0.92
CA LEU A 20 2.76 8.74 -0.02
C LEU A 20 2.17 8.99 -1.40
N SER A 21 2.99 8.79 -2.42
CA SER A 21 2.53 8.77 -3.80
C SER A 21 1.73 7.50 -4.08
N ASP A 22 0.94 7.48 -5.16
CA ASP A 22 0.24 6.28 -5.62
C ASP A 22 1.22 5.12 -5.82
N TYR A 23 2.38 5.42 -6.40
CA TYR A 23 3.45 4.45 -6.64
C TYR A 23 4.01 3.87 -5.35
N ASP A 24 4.32 4.72 -4.36
CA ASP A 24 4.84 4.26 -3.06
C ASP A 24 3.82 3.38 -2.36
N LEU A 25 2.53 3.72 -2.44
CA LEU A 25 1.45 2.97 -1.81
C LEU A 25 1.32 1.56 -2.39
N VAL A 26 1.28 1.45 -3.71
CA VAL A 26 1.22 0.16 -4.42
C VAL A 26 2.48 -0.64 -4.16
N ARG A 27 3.65 0.00 -4.20
CA ARG A 27 4.93 -0.66 -3.92
C ARG A 27 4.93 -1.29 -2.53
N THR A 28 4.54 -0.53 -1.49
CA THR A 28 4.52 -1.07 -0.13
C THR A 28 3.46 -2.16 0.06
N LEU A 29 2.31 -2.06 -0.62
CA LEU A 29 1.33 -3.14 -0.65
C LEU A 29 1.94 -4.42 -1.23
N VAL A 30 2.57 -4.32 -2.41
CA VAL A 30 3.19 -5.46 -3.08
C VAL A 30 4.28 -6.06 -2.20
N GLU A 31 5.22 -5.26 -1.69
CA GLU A 31 6.30 -5.71 -0.80
C GLU A 31 5.76 -6.42 0.46
N THR A 32 4.68 -5.90 1.06
CA THR A 32 4.07 -6.48 2.26
C THR A 32 3.41 -7.83 1.97
N VAL A 33 2.60 -7.90 0.92
CA VAL A 33 1.86 -9.11 0.51
C VAL A 33 2.83 -10.18 0.03
N SER A 34 3.88 -9.77 -0.68
CA SER A 34 5.00 -10.58 -1.12
C SER A 34 5.62 -11.39 0.03
N CYS A 35 5.87 -10.76 1.17
CA CYS A 35 6.42 -11.43 2.35
C CYS A 35 5.35 -12.08 3.24
N GLY A 36 4.10 -12.21 2.75
CA GLY A 36 2.99 -12.85 3.46
C GLY A 36 2.34 -11.99 4.55
N GLY A 37 2.59 -10.67 4.54
CA GLY A 37 2.00 -9.71 5.45
C GLY A 37 0.70 -9.10 4.93
N ASN A 38 -0.05 -8.47 5.83
CA ASN A 38 -1.24 -7.68 5.49
C ASN A 38 -0.93 -6.19 5.60
N LEU A 39 -1.36 -5.39 4.61
CA LEU A 39 -1.25 -3.94 4.67
C LEU A 39 -2.48 -3.34 5.35
N LEU A 40 -2.27 -2.65 6.47
CA LEU A 40 -3.29 -1.85 7.12
C LEU A 40 -3.00 -0.36 6.94
N VAL A 41 -3.89 0.34 6.26
CA VAL A 41 -3.79 1.78 5.98
C VAL A 41 -4.65 2.54 6.99
N THR A 42 -4.03 3.41 7.80
CA THR A 42 -4.73 4.26 8.76
C THR A 42 -5.02 5.63 8.16
N VAL A 43 -6.27 6.09 8.27
CA VAL A 43 -6.72 7.40 7.79
C VAL A 43 -7.26 8.21 8.95
N GLY A 44 -6.74 9.43 9.14
CA GLY A 44 -7.27 10.39 10.10
C GLY A 44 -8.41 11.22 9.49
N PRO A 45 -9.63 11.22 10.06
CA PRO A 45 -10.69 12.10 9.59
C PRO A 45 -10.35 13.57 9.88
N THR A 46 -10.90 14.48 9.07
CA THR A 46 -10.87 15.91 9.34
C THR A 46 -11.66 16.23 10.62
N HIS A 47 -11.51 17.44 11.13
CA HIS A 47 -12.30 17.93 12.27
C HIS A 47 -13.82 17.77 12.06
N ASP A 48 -14.28 17.88 10.82
CA ASP A 48 -15.69 17.73 10.45
C ASP A 48 -16.10 16.26 10.21
N GLY A 49 -15.24 15.32 10.58
CA GLY A 49 -15.47 13.88 10.43
C GLY A 49 -15.38 13.36 8.99
N ARG A 50 -14.98 14.20 8.02
CA ARG A 50 -14.86 13.81 6.61
C ARG A 50 -13.47 13.27 6.30
N ILE A 51 -13.37 12.39 5.32
CA ILE A 51 -12.07 11.95 4.78
C ILE A 51 -11.53 13.09 3.90
N PRO A 52 -10.25 13.50 4.04
CA PRO A 52 -9.66 14.47 3.13
C PRO A 52 -9.68 13.97 1.68
N LEU A 53 -10.02 14.85 0.72
CA LEU A 53 -10.13 14.50 -0.71
C LEU A 53 -8.86 13.81 -1.24
N LEU A 54 -7.67 14.28 -0.82
CA LEU A 54 -6.42 13.66 -1.21
C LEU A 54 -6.31 12.19 -0.78
N VAL A 55 -6.80 11.86 0.42
CA VAL A 55 -6.79 10.47 0.89
C VAL A 55 -7.80 9.64 0.11
N GLU A 56 -8.97 10.20 -0.17
CA GLU A 56 -9.99 9.56 -1.01
C GLU A 56 -9.45 9.23 -2.39
N GLU A 57 -8.81 10.20 -3.08
CA GLU A 57 -8.18 9.99 -4.39
C GLU A 57 -7.16 8.84 -4.36
N ARG A 58 -6.29 8.80 -3.33
CA ARG A 58 -5.28 7.73 -3.16
C ARG A 58 -5.93 6.36 -2.96
N LEU A 59 -7.00 6.29 -2.17
CA LEU A 59 -7.74 5.05 -1.93
C LEU A 59 -8.48 4.57 -3.18
N VAL A 60 -9.05 5.49 -3.96
CA VAL A 60 -9.71 5.18 -5.24
C VAL A 60 -8.70 4.62 -6.24
N THR A 61 -7.54 5.28 -6.40
CA THR A 61 -6.46 4.79 -7.27
C THR A 61 -5.97 3.41 -6.83
N LEU A 62 -5.79 3.19 -5.53
CA LEU A 62 -5.43 1.87 -4.99
C LEU A 62 -6.50 0.81 -5.29
N GLY A 63 -7.78 1.16 -5.13
CA GLY A 63 -8.91 0.28 -5.42
C GLY A 63 -8.99 -0.08 -6.91
N GLN A 64 -8.73 0.88 -7.80
CA GLN A 64 -8.64 0.62 -9.24
C GLN A 64 -7.49 -0.33 -9.58
N TRP A 65 -6.32 -0.12 -8.97
CA TRP A 65 -5.18 -1.02 -9.14
C TRP A 65 -5.49 -2.44 -8.63
N LEU A 66 -6.11 -2.54 -7.44
CA LEU A 66 -6.57 -3.81 -6.87
C LEU A 66 -7.67 -4.49 -7.69
N THR A 67 -8.47 -3.74 -8.45
CA THR A 67 -9.47 -4.35 -9.34
C THR A 67 -8.81 -5.07 -10.51
N LEU A 68 -7.67 -4.57 -11.00
CA LEU A 68 -6.91 -5.16 -12.12
C LEU A 68 -5.93 -6.25 -11.66
N HIS A 69 -5.33 -6.10 -10.48
CA HIS A 69 -4.26 -6.96 -9.97
C HIS A 69 -4.66 -7.73 -8.69
N GLY A 70 -5.93 -7.68 -8.30
CA GLY A 70 -6.44 -8.25 -7.06
C GLY A 70 -6.22 -9.74 -6.94
N ASP A 71 -6.21 -10.48 -8.06
CA ASP A 71 -5.95 -11.94 -8.07
C ASP A 71 -4.53 -12.31 -7.61
N ALA A 72 -3.58 -11.39 -7.74
CA ALA A 72 -2.21 -11.53 -7.23
C ALA A 72 -2.08 -11.16 -5.75
N VAL A 73 -3.06 -10.43 -5.20
CA VAL A 73 -3.01 -9.89 -3.84
C VAL A 73 -3.92 -10.68 -2.89
N PHE A 74 -5.16 -10.90 -3.29
CA PHE A 74 -6.14 -11.63 -2.50
C PHE A 74 -5.95 -13.14 -2.68
N GLY A 75 -5.65 -13.82 -1.56
CA GLY A 75 -5.42 -15.28 -1.56
C GLY A 75 -4.04 -15.70 -2.07
N SER A 76 -3.11 -14.75 -2.24
CA SER A 76 -1.70 -15.08 -2.45
C SER A 76 -1.09 -15.67 -1.17
N ARG A 77 -0.03 -16.46 -1.35
CA ARG A 77 0.71 -17.07 -0.25
C ARG A 77 2.19 -16.73 -0.41
N PRO A 78 2.91 -16.42 0.68
CA PRO A 78 4.34 -16.22 0.62
C PRO A 78 5.03 -17.49 0.13
N TRP A 79 6.07 -17.31 -0.68
CA TRP A 79 6.89 -18.42 -1.16
C TRP A 79 7.70 -19.07 -0.02
N VAL A 80 7.87 -20.39 -0.06
CA VAL A 80 8.43 -21.19 1.05
C VAL A 80 9.96 -21.08 1.17
N ALA A 81 10.67 -20.70 0.10
CA ALA A 81 12.13 -20.55 0.12
C ALA A 81 12.61 -19.47 -0.86
N GLN A 82 12.96 -18.30 -0.32
CA GLN A 82 13.47 -17.17 -1.10
C GLN A 82 15.00 -17.26 -1.17
N ASN A 83 15.53 -17.55 -2.36
CA ASN A 83 16.98 -17.52 -2.63
C ASN A 83 17.26 -16.49 -3.73
N ASP A 84 17.07 -15.21 -3.42
CA ASP A 84 17.55 -14.11 -4.25
C ASP A 84 18.69 -13.40 -3.51
N SER A 85 19.92 -13.77 -3.85
CA SER A 85 21.15 -13.19 -3.30
C SER A 85 21.49 -11.81 -3.89
N VAL A 86 20.69 -11.32 -4.85
CA VAL A 86 20.95 -10.09 -5.61
C VAL A 86 20.02 -8.96 -5.17
N SER A 87 18.77 -9.27 -4.78
CA SER A 87 17.75 -8.29 -4.40
C SER A 87 17.20 -8.58 -3.00
N GLY A 88 17.94 -8.20 -1.95
CA GLY A 88 17.68 -8.61 -0.56
C GLY A 88 16.30 -8.26 0.07
N ASN A 89 15.38 -7.63 -0.66
CA ASN A 89 14.09 -7.16 -0.13
C ASN A 89 12.85 -7.61 -0.93
N VAL A 90 12.94 -8.55 -1.87
CA VAL A 90 11.79 -8.90 -2.73
C VAL A 90 11.36 -10.36 -2.54
N CYS A 91 10.25 -10.56 -1.83
CA CYS A 91 9.64 -11.87 -1.57
C CYS A 91 8.62 -12.22 -2.67
N ILE A 92 8.99 -12.81 -3.81
CA ILE A 92 8.00 -13.09 -4.89
C ILE A 92 7.58 -14.56 -4.92
N ASP A 93 6.27 -14.82 -4.89
CA ASP A 93 5.60 -15.65 -5.91
C ASP A 93 4.28 -14.96 -6.30
N ILE A 94 4.30 -14.27 -7.45
CA ILE A 94 3.09 -13.73 -8.06
C ILE A 94 2.58 -14.85 -8.95
N LYS A 95 1.34 -15.29 -8.69
CA LYS A 95 0.47 -16.24 -9.41
C LYS A 95 0.46 -16.18 -10.96
N TYR A 96 1.29 -15.34 -11.59
CA TYR A 96 1.36 -14.99 -13.01
C TYR A 96 2.57 -15.59 -13.76
N LEU A 97 3.23 -16.63 -13.23
CA LEU A 97 4.22 -17.43 -13.98
C LEU A 97 3.63 -18.71 -14.62
N SER A 98 2.32 -18.74 -14.88
CA SER A 98 1.64 -19.81 -15.64
C SER A 98 0.96 -19.27 -16.88
#